data_AF-A0A926ZR94-F1
#
_entry.id   AF-A0A926ZR94-F1
#
_cell.length_a   1.000
_cell.length_b   1.000
_cell.length_c   1.000
_cell.angle_alpha   90.00
_cell.angle_beta   90.00
_cell.angle_gamma   90.00
#
_symmetry.space_group_name_H-M   'P 1'
#
loop_
_entity.id
_entity.type
_entity.pdbx_description
1 polymer ?
#
loop_
_entity_poly.entity_id
_entity_poly.type
_entity_poly.pdbx_seq_one_letter_code
_entity_poly.pdbx_strand_id
1 'polypeptide(L)'
;MFTKKWKELLLAVAMLPLFIQPVSAHIIWFNYNNGEYDLLFGHPEDGPEPYQTFKFKQATAYDSNRQILPFDINQKKDGLSLTSTSNSEIAALTGFFDNGYYAKVGDESRSISEQEIGQYQDVSHYLKYTKALFDWSDTLAQPFNLPLEIISLQNPLTVKPGENLKVQVLYEGKQIPDVTVEYLGKKLTGDQDGTYLIPIGDEGLQQIEASYTVTSGNQPSISYETGFTAQTTSVPESSALLGLGVIGLLGLYKKRFFA
;
A
#
# COMPACT_ATOMS: atom_id res chain seq x y z
N MET A 1 -53.16 -19.34 20.93
CA MET A 1 -52.99 -18.47 19.74
C MET A 1 -51.60 -17.82 19.79
N PHE A 2 -50.52 -18.57 19.55
CA PHE A 2 -49.14 -18.04 19.72
C PHE A 2 -48.05 -18.78 18.91
N THR A 3 -48.37 -19.33 17.74
CA THR A 3 -47.37 -20.08 16.94
C THR A 3 -47.57 -19.89 15.44
N LYS A 4 -47.49 -18.65 14.94
CA LYS A 4 -47.53 -18.43 13.48
C LYS A 4 -46.72 -17.25 12.92
N LYS A 5 -45.86 -16.60 13.71
CA LYS A 5 -45.05 -15.45 13.24
C LYS A 5 -43.53 -15.65 13.20
N TRP A 6 -43.04 -16.86 13.48
CA TRP A 6 -41.59 -17.10 13.59
C TRP A 6 -40.98 -17.67 12.30
N LYS A 7 -41.79 -18.17 11.37
CA LYS A 7 -41.30 -18.69 10.07
C LYS A 7 -41.07 -17.59 9.03
N GLU A 8 -41.69 -16.42 9.18
CA GLU A 8 -41.51 -15.28 8.26
C GLU A 8 -40.29 -14.41 8.63
N LEU A 9 -39.83 -14.47 9.89
CA LEU A 9 -38.64 -13.75 10.36
C LEU A 9 -37.31 -14.49 10.11
N LEU A 10 -37.35 -15.76 9.71
CA LEU A 10 -36.16 -16.55 9.37
C LEU A 10 -35.82 -16.51 7.87
N LEU A 11 -36.62 -15.86 7.03
CA LEU A 11 -36.35 -15.74 5.59
C LEU A 11 -35.70 -14.41 5.18
N ALA A 12 -35.47 -13.49 6.12
CA ALA A 12 -34.96 -12.14 5.83
C ALA A 12 -33.51 -11.87 6.27
N VAL A 13 -32.79 -12.88 6.78
CA VAL A 13 -31.42 -12.71 7.34
C VAL A 13 -30.33 -13.41 6.52
N ALA A 14 -30.67 -14.08 5.40
CA ALA A 14 -29.68 -14.83 4.60
C ALA A 14 -29.51 -14.30 3.16
N MET A 15 -29.63 -12.99 2.97
CA MET A 15 -29.00 -12.31 1.83
C MET A 15 -28.10 -11.22 2.39
N LEU A 16 -26.98 -11.62 3.02
CA LEU A 16 -25.79 -10.78 2.86
C LEU A 16 -25.53 -10.79 1.36
N PRO A 17 -25.56 -9.63 0.67
CA PRO A 17 -24.83 -9.55 -0.57
C PRO A 17 -23.39 -9.89 -0.18
N LEU A 18 -22.88 -11.03 -0.64
CA LEU A 18 -21.44 -11.13 -0.84
C LEU A 18 -21.14 -9.96 -1.75
N PHE A 19 -20.52 -8.91 -1.20
CA PHE A 19 -19.95 -7.86 -2.01
C PHE A 19 -19.00 -8.59 -2.96
N ILE A 20 -19.41 -8.67 -4.22
CA ILE A 20 -18.53 -9.07 -5.31
C ILE A 20 -17.57 -7.90 -5.42
N GLN A 21 -16.51 -7.94 -4.60
CA GLN A 21 -15.45 -6.95 -4.62
C GLN A 21 -14.86 -6.99 -6.03
N PRO A 22 -14.77 -5.86 -6.75
CA PRO A 22 -14.11 -5.84 -8.03
C PRO A 22 -12.66 -6.30 -7.82
N VAL A 23 -12.28 -7.42 -8.45
CA VAL A 23 -10.96 -8.10 -8.43
C VAL A 23 -9.79 -7.21 -8.93
N SER A 24 -10.03 -5.91 -9.12
CA SER A 24 -9.23 -4.98 -9.91
C SER A 24 -8.51 -3.91 -9.08
N ALA A 25 -8.50 -3.99 -7.75
CA ALA A 25 -7.91 -2.95 -6.90
C ALA A 25 -6.79 -3.45 -5.96
N HIS A 26 -6.28 -4.67 -6.14
CA HIS A 26 -5.09 -5.11 -5.38
C HIS A 26 -3.85 -4.34 -5.80
N ILE A 27 -3.11 -3.76 -4.87
CA ILE A 27 -1.82 -3.15 -5.14
C ILE A 27 -0.66 -4.05 -4.68
N ILE A 28 0.57 -3.56 -4.82
CA ILE A 28 1.74 -4.08 -4.11
C ILE A 28 2.36 -3.02 -3.22
N TRP A 29 2.92 -3.43 -2.09
CA TRP A 29 3.64 -2.53 -1.20
C TRP A 29 4.74 -3.22 -0.42
N PHE A 30 5.74 -2.45 0.02
CA PHE A 30 6.77 -2.97 0.91
C PHE A 30 6.41 -2.69 2.36
N ASN A 31 6.55 -3.72 3.19
CA ASN A 31 6.51 -3.60 4.63
C ASN A 31 7.84 -4.03 5.25
N TYR A 32 8.44 -3.17 6.07
CA TYR A 32 9.64 -3.51 6.82
C TYR A 32 9.28 -4.28 8.08
N ASN A 33 9.94 -5.41 8.28
CA ASN A 33 9.76 -6.24 9.46
C ASN A 33 11.09 -6.93 9.79
N ASN A 34 11.68 -6.59 10.95
CA ASN A 34 12.84 -7.28 11.52
C ASN A 34 14.01 -7.50 10.53
N GLY A 35 14.39 -6.46 9.78
CA GLY A 35 15.52 -6.52 8.84
C GLY A 35 15.17 -7.01 7.44
N GLU A 36 13.92 -7.41 7.21
CA GLU A 36 13.41 -7.77 5.89
C GLU A 36 12.40 -6.73 5.39
N TYR A 37 12.32 -6.58 4.07
CA TYR A 37 11.33 -5.76 3.38
C TYR A 37 10.40 -6.72 2.63
N ASP A 38 9.30 -7.09 3.28
CA ASP A 38 8.27 -7.96 2.73
C ASP A 38 7.55 -7.25 1.58
N LEU A 39 7.50 -7.88 0.41
CA LEU A 39 6.64 -7.43 -0.67
C LEU A 39 5.25 -8.05 -0.45
N LEU A 40 4.27 -7.20 -0.19
CA LEU A 40 2.89 -7.56 0.05
C LEU A 40 2.05 -7.25 -1.20
N PHE A 41 0.93 -7.95 -1.33
CA PHE A 41 -0.02 -7.85 -2.43
C PHE A 41 -1.43 -7.96 -1.86
N GLY A 42 -2.39 -7.22 -2.38
CA GLY A 42 -3.78 -7.26 -1.90
C GLY A 42 -4.37 -5.85 -1.69
N HIS A 43 -5.42 -5.80 -0.89
CA HIS A 43 -6.02 -4.56 -0.39
C HIS A 43 -5.42 -4.22 0.98
N PRO A 44 -4.78 -3.06 1.17
CA PRO A 44 -4.16 -2.70 2.45
C PRO A 44 -5.10 -2.78 3.65
N GLU A 45 -6.37 -2.45 3.46
CA GLU A 45 -7.42 -2.47 4.49
C GLU A 45 -7.91 -3.88 4.86
N ASP A 46 -7.82 -4.84 3.93
CA ASP A 46 -8.24 -6.23 4.16
C ASP A 46 -7.05 -7.13 4.54
N GLY A 47 -5.83 -6.66 4.26
CA GLY A 47 -4.57 -7.35 4.53
C GLY A 47 -3.95 -8.02 3.30
N PRO A 48 -2.73 -8.55 3.45
CA PRO A 48 -2.01 -9.15 2.34
C PRO A 48 -2.55 -10.53 1.96
N GLU A 49 -2.57 -10.79 0.65
CA GLU A 49 -2.90 -12.07 0.04
C GLU A 49 -1.66 -12.76 -0.55
N PRO A 50 -1.63 -14.11 -0.60
CA PRO A 50 -0.60 -14.84 -1.31
C PRO A 50 -0.57 -14.52 -2.82
N TYR A 51 0.63 -14.50 -3.40
CA TYR A 51 0.80 -14.32 -4.84
C TYR A 51 1.89 -15.22 -5.41
N GLN A 52 1.85 -15.40 -6.73
CA GLN A 52 2.87 -16.13 -7.46
C GLN A 52 4.10 -15.23 -7.65
N THR A 53 5.24 -15.61 -7.05
CA THR A 53 6.42 -14.74 -6.98
C THR A 53 7.02 -14.39 -8.35
N PHE A 54 6.80 -15.20 -9.39
CA PHE A 54 7.25 -14.88 -10.75
C PHE A 54 6.57 -13.63 -11.36
N LYS A 55 5.44 -13.19 -10.79
CA LYS A 55 4.78 -11.94 -11.19
C LYS A 55 5.56 -10.71 -10.75
N PHE A 56 6.35 -10.82 -9.68
CA PHE A 56 7.31 -9.78 -9.32
C PHE A 56 8.48 -9.79 -10.31
N LYS A 57 8.73 -8.65 -10.95
CA LYS A 57 9.69 -8.54 -12.05
C LYS A 57 10.94 -7.79 -11.66
N GLN A 58 10.83 -6.78 -10.81
CA GLN A 58 11.94 -5.91 -10.48
C GLN A 58 11.76 -5.23 -9.13
N ALA A 59 12.87 -5.05 -8.43
CA ALA A 59 13.00 -4.08 -7.35
C ALA A 59 14.26 -3.23 -7.54
N THR A 60 14.29 -2.06 -6.91
CA THR A 60 15.53 -1.31 -6.75
C THR A 60 15.56 -0.71 -5.35
N ALA A 61 16.67 -0.94 -4.63
CA ALA A 61 16.93 -0.37 -3.32
C ALA A 61 17.84 0.84 -3.45
N TYR A 62 17.60 1.86 -2.62
CA TYR A 62 18.33 3.11 -2.65
C TYR A 62 18.78 3.50 -1.24
N ASP A 63 19.95 4.11 -1.12
CA ASP A 63 20.39 4.81 0.09
C ASP A 63 19.77 6.23 0.17
N SER A 64 20.10 6.97 1.24
CA SER A 64 19.58 8.33 1.49
C SER A 64 20.01 9.37 0.44
N ASN A 65 21.06 9.08 -0.33
CA ASN A 65 21.56 9.87 -1.45
C ASN A 65 21.05 9.34 -2.81
N ARG A 66 20.10 8.40 -2.80
CA ARG A 66 19.53 7.75 -3.99
C ARG A 66 20.55 6.94 -4.82
N GLN A 67 21.64 6.48 -4.20
CA GLN A 67 22.53 5.50 -4.82
C GLN A 67 21.91 4.11 -4.73
N ILE A 68 22.03 3.32 -5.79
CA ILE A 68 21.49 1.96 -5.83
C ILE A 68 22.27 1.07 -4.87
N LEU A 69 21.55 0.33 -4.03
CA LEU A 69 22.10 -0.64 -3.08
C LEU A 69 21.87 -2.08 -3.55
N PRO A 70 22.83 -3.00 -3.29
CA PRO A 70 22.62 -4.42 -3.48
C PRO A 70 21.70 -4.99 -2.39
N PHE A 71 20.92 -6.01 -2.76
CA PHE A 71 20.03 -6.75 -1.87
C PHE A 71 19.88 -8.19 -2.36
N ASP A 72 19.46 -9.08 -1.48
CA ASP A 72 19.03 -10.44 -1.81
C ASP A 72 17.50 -10.55 -1.82
N ILE A 73 16.96 -11.44 -2.65
CA ILE A 73 15.53 -11.79 -2.67
C ILE A 73 15.35 -13.12 -1.95
N ASN A 74 14.56 -13.12 -0.89
CA ASN A 74 14.19 -14.31 -0.14
C ASN A 74 12.82 -14.80 -0.61
N GLN A 75 12.78 -15.95 -1.28
CA GLN A 75 11.52 -16.59 -1.67
C GLN A 75 10.81 -17.16 -0.43
N LYS A 76 9.52 -16.88 -0.29
CA LYS A 76 8.65 -17.43 0.76
C LYS A 76 7.53 -18.24 0.10
N LYS A 77 6.83 -19.04 0.91
CA LYS A 77 5.71 -19.86 0.42
C LYS A 77 4.60 -19.00 -0.21
N ASP A 78 4.30 -17.87 0.43
CA ASP A 78 3.15 -17.02 0.11
C ASP A 78 3.59 -15.62 -0.39
N GLY A 79 4.83 -15.46 -0.85
CA GLY A 79 5.37 -14.18 -1.33
C GLY A 79 6.90 -14.16 -1.35
N LEU A 80 7.49 -12.96 -1.25
CA LEU A 80 8.93 -12.77 -1.12
C LEU A 80 9.26 -11.60 -0.19
N SER A 81 10.51 -11.54 0.26
CA SER A 81 11.08 -10.37 0.93
C SER A 81 12.45 -10.02 0.37
N LEU A 82 12.91 -8.81 0.67
CA LEU A 82 14.24 -8.34 0.33
C LEU A 82 15.05 -8.15 1.60
N THR A 83 16.35 -8.42 1.53
CA THR A 83 17.31 -8.13 2.61
C THR A 83 18.47 -7.33 2.05
N SER A 84 18.85 -6.23 2.71
CA SER A 84 20.04 -5.48 2.32
C SER A 84 21.28 -6.33 2.47
N THR A 85 22.16 -6.34 1.46
CA THR A 85 23.51 -6.93 1.55
C THR A 85 24.60 -5.86 1.69
N SER A 86 24.19 -4.60 1.82
CA SER A 86 25.07 -3.46 2.06
C SER A 86 25.14 -3.11 3.54
N ASN A 87 26.24 -2.47 3.95
CA ASN A 87 26.36 -1.81 5.25
C ASN A 87 25.55 -0.49 5.32
N SER A 88 25.08 0.02 4.18
CA SER A 88 24.20 1.18 4.13
C SER A 88 22.74 0.77 4.33
N GLU A 89 22.00 1.59 5.06
CA GLU A 89 20.56 1.39 5.25
C GLU A 89 19.80 1.71 3.96
N ILE A 90 18.77 0.92 3.67
CA ILE A 90 17.86 1.19 2.57
C ILE A 90 16.95 2.34 3.01
N ALA A 91 17.03 3.45 2.29
CA ALA A 91 16.22 4.64 2.50
C ALA A 91 14.99 4.68 1.59
N ALA A 92 15.01 3.98 0.46
CA ALA A 92 13.85 3.81 -0.39
C ALA A 92 13.88 2.48 -1.16
N LEU A 93 12.70 1.96 -1.46
CA LEU A 93 12.49 0.83 -2.36
C LEU A 93 11.51 1.20 -3.45
N THR A 94 11.79 0.75 -4.68
CA THR A 94 10.81 0.69 -5.75
C THR A 94 10.59 -0.75 -6.18
N GLY A 95 9.38 -1.06 -6.65
CA GLY A 95 9.00 -2.40 -7.09
C GLY A 95 8.11 -2.38 -8.32
N PHE A 96 8.20 -3.43 -9.14
CA PHE A 96 7.35 -3.69 -10.28
C PHE A 96 6.85 -5.14 -10.29
N PHE A 97 5.54 -5.29 -10.44
CA PHE A 97 4.82 -6.54 -10.47
C PHE A 97 3.87 -6.54 -11.68
N ASP A 98 4.09 -7.50 -12.57
CA ASP A 98 3.22 -7.74 -13.72
C ASP A 98 2.14 -8.73 -13.30
N ASN A 99 0.92 -8.22 -13.10
CA ASN A 99 -0.19 -9.05 -12.66
C ASN A 99 -0.86 -9.82 -13.81
N GLY A 100 -0.44 -9.58 -15.06
CA GLY A 100 -0.94 -10.25 -16.24
C GLY A 100 -2.24 -9.65 -16.77
N TYR A 101 -2.87 -10.40 -17.68
CA TYR A 101 -4.07 -9.99 -18.39
C TYR A 101 -5.33 -10.52 -17.72
N TYR A 102 -6.39 -9.72 -17.72
CA TYR A 102 -7.71 -10.13 -17.31
C TYR A 102 -8.75 -9.72 -18.35
N ALA A 103 -9.64 -10.65 -18.67
CA ALA A 103 -10.82 -10.39 -19.49
C ALA A 103 -12.03 -10.12 -18.60
N LYS A 104 -12.81 -9.11 -18.95
CA LYS A 104 -14.14 -8.90 -18.36
C LYS A 104 -15.17 -9.74 -19.11
N VAL A 105 -15.88 -10.60 -18.37
CA VAL A 105 -16.92 -11.49 -18.90
C VAL A 105 -18.19 -11.26 -18.09
N GLY A 106 -19.08 -10.41 -18.61
CA GLY A 106 -20.21 -9.89 -17.83
C GLY A 106 -19.72 -9.00 -16.69
N ASP A 107 -20.09 -9.35 -15.46
CA ASP A 107 -19.66 -8.64 -14.26
C ASP A 107 -18.42 -9.27 -13.60
N GLU A 108 -17.90 -10.38 -14.15
CA GLU A 108 -16.74 -11.08 -13.62
C GLU A 108 -15.46 -10.67 -14.35
N SER A 109 -14.35 -10.69 -13.62
CA SER A 109 -13.00 -10.54 -14.17
C SER A 109 -12.29 -11.89 -14.10
N ARG A 110 -11.75 -12.34 -15.23
CA ARG A 110 -11.07 -13.63 -15.36
C ARG A 110 -9.62 -13.40 -15.77
N SER A 111 -8.67 -13.98 -15.05
CA SER A 111 -7.28 -14.02 -15.49
C SER A 111 -7.13 -14.87 -16.74
N ILE A 112 -6.41 -14.35 -17.73
CA ILE A 112 -6.17 -14.99 -19.02
C ILE A 112 -4.68 -14.93 -19.37
N SER A 113 -4.23 -15.85 -20.22
CA SER A 113 -2.92 -15.80 -20.85
C SER A 113 -2.88 -14.81 -22.02
N GLU A 114 -1.68 -14.42 -22.44
CA GLU A 114 -1.49 -13.54 -23.60
C GLU A 114 -2.05 -14.15 -24.90
N GLN A 115 -1.99 -15.48 -25.05
CA GLN A 115 -2.54 -16.19 -26.22
C GLN A 115 -4.07 -16.17 -26.26
N GLU A 116 -4.74 -15.92 -25.14
CA GLU A 116 -6.19 -15.88 -25.03
C GLU A 116 -6.77 -14.49 -25.31
N ILE A 117 -5.94 -13.42 -25.37
CA ILE A 117 -6.39 -12.03 -25.53
C ILE A 117 -7.38 -11.88 -26.70
N GLY A 118 -7.07 -12.45 -27.86
CA GLY A 118 -7.90 -12.33 -29.07
C GLY A 118 -9.27 -13.01 -28.98
N GLN A 119 -9.56 -13.75 -27.91
CA GLN A 119 -10.83 -14.42 -27.66
C GLN A 119 -11.84 -13.54 -26.90
N TYR A 120 -11.40 -12.38 -26.39
CA TYR A 120 -12.21 -11.50 -25.55
C TYR A 120 -12.22 -10.07 -26.11
N GLN A 121 -13.31 -9.34 -25.84
CA GLN A 121 -13.48 -7.96 -26.31
C GLN A 121 -12.97 -6.92 -25.30
N ASP A 122 -13.14 -7.19 -24.01
CA ASP A 122 -12.74 -6.30 -22.92
C ASP A 122 -11.62 -6.97 -22.12
N VAL A 123 -10.38 -6.58 -22.43
CA VAL A 123 -9.17 -7.12 -21.82
C VAL A 123 -8.34 -5.97 -21.28
N SER A 124 -7.80 -6.15 -20.07
CA SER A 124 -6.89 -5.20 -19.45
C SER A 124 -5.63 -5.90 -18.96
N HIS A 125 -4.47 -5.28 -19.20
CA HIS A 125 -3.17 -5.68 -18.63
C HIS A 125 -2.93 -4.88 -17.35
N TYR A 126 -2.68 -5.57 -16.24
CA TYR A 126 -2.52 -4.94 -14.93
C TYR A 126 -1.05 -4.87 -14.54
N LEU A 127 -0.52 -3.65 -14.49
CA LEU A 127 0.85 -3.34 -14.11
C LEU A 127 0.86 -2.64 -12.77
N LYS A 128 1.53 -3.24 -11.78
CA LYS A 128 1.54 -2.75 -10.40
C LYS A 128 2.94 -2.29 -10.03
N TYR A 129 3.02 -1.08 -9.50
CA TYR A 129 4.25 -0.44 -9.06
C TYR A 129 4.14 -0.12 -7.58
N THR A 130 5.29 0.13 -6.95
CA THR A 130 5.29 0.64 -5.57
C THR A 130 6.54 1.44 -5.29
N LYS A 131 6.41 2.39 -4.38
CA LYS A 131 7.51 3.13 -3.78
C LYS A 131 7.33 3.17 -2.27
N ALA A 132 8.33 2.73 -1.53
CA ALA A 132 8.39 2.84 -0.09
C ALA A 132 9.55 3.74 0.31
N LEU A 133 9.32 4.67 1.23
CA LEU A 133 10.36 5.50 1.84
C LEU A 133 10.62 5.07 3.29
N PHE A 134 11.88 4.91 3.64
CA PHE A 134 12.34 4.54 4.98
C PHE A 134 13.16 5.64 5.65
N ASP A 135 13.62 6.59 4.83
CA ASP A 135 14.27 7.84 5.24
C ASP A 135 13.82 8.95 4.27
N TRP A 136 14.17 10.20 4.58
CA TRP A 136 13.79 11.36 3.78
C TRP A 136 14.98 12.27 3.49
N SER A 137 15.09 12.69 2.22
CA SER A 137 16.01 13.72 1.77
C SER A 137 15.41 14.46 0.57
N ASP A 138 15.94 15.65 0.25
CA ASP A 138 15.53 16.39 -0.95
C ASP A 138 15.76 15.57 -2.22
N THR A 139 16.80 14.74 -2.22
CA THR A 139 17.05 13.78 -3.29
C THR A 139 15.92 12.78 -3.33
N LEU A 140 15.54 12.11 -2.23
CA LEU A 140 14.43 11.13 -2.19
C LEU A 140 13.04 11.71 -2.48
N ALA A 141 12.85 13.03 -2.35
CA ALA A 141 11.61 13.71 -2.73
C ALA A 141 11.35 13.73 -4.25
N GLN A 142 12.39 13.58 -5.08
CA GLN A 142 12.25 13.60 -6.54
C GLN A 142 11.55 12.34 -7.09
N PRO A 143 10.96 12.39 -8.30
CA PRO A 143 10.44 11.19 -8.97
C PRO A 143 11.50 10.09 -9.16
N PHE A 144 11.10 8.83 -9.03
CA PHE A 144 11.91 7.63 -9.29
C PHE A 144 11.69 7.10 -10.72
N ASN A 145 10.86 7.77 -11.51
CA ASN A 145 10.53 7.43 -12.90
C ASN A 145 9.77 6.10 -13.02
N LEU A 146 8.90 5.80 -12.05
CA LEU A 146 7.91 4.74 -12.23
C LEU A 146 6.85 5.19 -13.25
N PRO A 147 6.29 4.29 -14.07
CA PRO A 147 5.27 4.65 -15.05
C PRO A 147 4.06 5.36 -14.45
N LEU A 148 3.57 4.90 -13.30
CA LEU A 148 2.66 5.64 -12.43
C LEU A 148 3.32 5.81 -11.05
N GLU A 149 3.41 7.03 -10.57
CA GLU A 149 4.17 7.36 -9.36
C GLU A 149 3.45 8.37 -8.48
N ILE A 150 3.33 8.07 -7.19
CA ILE A 150 2.96 9.04 -6.16
C ILE A 150 4.25 9.64 -5.59
N ILE A 151 4.38 10.97 -5.60
CA ILE A 151 5.47 11.70 -4.94
C ILE A 151 4.91 12.48 -3.74
N SER A 152 5.65 12.46 -2.64
CA SER A 152 5.35 13.29 -1.48
C SER A 152 5.93 14.69 -1.67
N LEU A 153 5.16 15.74 -1.37
CA LEU A 153 5.61 17.13 -1.50
C LEU A 153 6.22 17.70 -0.20
N GLN A 154 6.23 16.89 0.85
CA GLN A 154 6.80 17.19 2.17
C GLN A 154 7.36 15.90 2.78
N ASN A 155 8.10 15.97 3.89
CA ASN A 155 8.60 14.76 4.55
C ASN A 155 7.44 13.92 5.13
N PRO A 156 7.11 12.75 4.56
CA PRO A 156 5.98 11.94 4.98
C PRO A 156 6.20 11.31 6.37
N LEU A 157 7.45 11.13 6.80
CA LEU A 157 7.81 10.55 8.10
C LEU A 157 7.59 11.53 9.28
N THR A 158 7.25 12.78 8.98
CA THR A 158 7.08 13.84 10.00
C THR A 158 5.65 14.36 10.13
N VAL A 159 4.74 13.92 9.25
CA VAL A 159 3.34 14.37 9.27
C VAL A 159 2.61 13.70 10.42
N LYS A 160 1.95 14.51 11.25
CA LYS A 160 1.32 14.02 12.48
C LYS A 160 -0.13 13.58 12.23
N PRO A 161 -0.68 12.71 13.10
CA PRO A 161 -2.11 12.46 13.14
C PRO A 161 -2.93 13.76 13.18
N GLY A 162 -3.98 13.83 12.37
CA GLY A 162 -4.84 14.99 12.18
C GLY A 162 -4.34 16.02 11.15
N GLU A 163 -3.11 15.88 10.65
CA GLU A 163 -2.59 16.70 9.55
C GLU A 163 -2.86 16.05 8.18
N ASN A 164 -2.60 16.81 7.10
CA ASN A 164 -2.66 16.29 5.75
C ASN A 164 -1.25 16.15 5.16
N LEU A 165 -0.98 15.00 4.56
CA LEU A 165 0.18 14.81 3.69
C LEU A 165 -0.21 15.24 2.26
N LYS A 166 0.50 16.25 1.71
CA LYS A 166 0.30 16.63 0.31
C LYS A 166 1.13 15.74 -0.61
N VAL A 167 0.48 15.12 -1.59
CA VAL A 167 1.12 14.29 -2.63
C VAL A 167 0.77 14.77 -4.03
N GLN A 168 1.58 14.40 -5.00
CA GLN A 168 1.34 14.58 -6.43
C GLN A 168 1.40 13.22 -7.11
N VAL A 169 0.47 12.94 -8.02
CA VAL A 169 0.55 11.74 -8.86
C VAL A 169 1.06 12.12 -10.25
N LEU A 170 1.96 11.30 -10.77
CA LEU A 170 2.59 11.45 -12.08
C LEU A 170 2.37 10.18 -12.90
N TYR A 171 2.11 10.33 -14.20
CA TYR A 171 2.20 9.28 -15.19
C TYR A 171 3.27 9.64 -16.22
N GLU A 172 4.23 8.73 -16.42
CA GLU A 172 5.43 8.96 -17.25
C GLU A 172 6.15 10.27 -16.89
N GLY A 173 6.24 10.57 -15.59
CA GLY A 173 6.88 11.77 -15.07
C GLY A 173 6.10 13.07 -15.28
N LYS A 174 4.85 13.02 -15.77
CA LYS A 174 4.00 14.18 -16.04
C LYS A 174 2.75 14.16 -15.16
N GLN A 175 2.27 15.35 -14.81
CA GLN A 175 0.95 15.50 -14.20
C GLN A 175 -0.12 15.04 -15.18
N ILE A 176 -1.09 14.28 -14.69
CA ILE A 176 -2.21 13.80 -15.50
C ILE A 176 -3.54 14.03 -14.77
N PRO A 177 -4.63 14.33 -15.53
CA PRO A 177 -5.97 14.31 -14.98
C PRO A 177 -6.46 12.87 -14.75
N ASP A 178 -7.62 12.74 -14.10
CA ASP A 178 -8.41 11.50 -14.03
C ASP A 178 -7.72 10.28 -13.38
N VAL A 179 -6.68 10.51 -12.57
CA VAL A 179 -6.15 9.49 -11.66
C VAL A 179 -7.15 9.21 -10.55
N THR A 180 -7.37 7.94 -10.24
CA THR A 180 -8.05 7.57 -9.00
C THR A 180 -7.02 7.44 -7.90
N VAL A 181 -7.16 8.19 -6.82
CA VAL A 181 -6.34 8.06 -5.62
C VAL A 181 -7.23 7.57 -4.48
N GLU A 182 -6.78 6.55 -3.78
CA GLU A 182 -7.47 5.93 -2.66
C GLU A 182 -6.58 5.92 -1.42
N TYR A 183 -7.23 6.06 -0.26
CA TYR A 183 -6.60 5.98 1.04
C TYR A 183 -7.58 5.36 2.03
N LEU A 184 -7.20 4.23 2.63
CA LEU A 184 -8.05 3.45 3.54
C LEU A 184 -9.39 3.07 2.89
N GLY A 185 -9.33 2.55 1.66
CA GLY A 185 -10.50 2.14 0.87
C GLY A 185 -11.41 3.30 0.42
N LYS A 186 -10.98 4.56 0.58
CA LYS A 186 -11.78 5.74 0.20
C LYS A 186 -11.12 6.49 -0.94
N LYS A 187 -11.88 6.71 -2.01
CA LYS A 187 -11.50 7.59 -3.10
C LYS A 187 -11.40 9.04 -2.63
N LEU A 188 -10.26 9.67 -2.94
CA LEU A 188 -9.98 11.07 -2.67
C LEU A 188 -10.26 11.94 -3.90
N THR A 189 -10.57 13.20 -3.66
CA THR A 189 -10.69 14.21 -4.72
C THR A 189 -9.40 15.00 -4.79
N GLY A 190 -8.79 15.05 -5.97
CA GLY A 190 -7.59 15.84 -6.23
C GLY A 190 -7.89 17.27 -6.67
N ASP A 191 -6.88 18.12 -6.58
CA ASP A 191 -6.86 19.46 -7.13
C ASP A 191 -6.62 19.42 -8.65
N GLN A 192 -6.84 20.56 -9.32
CA GLN A 192 -6.69 20.70 -10.78
C GLN A 192 -5.26 20.41 -11.30
N ASP A 193 -4.25 20.52 -10.43
CA ASP A 193 -2.84 20.23 -10.73
C ASP A 193 -2.46 18.75 -10.50
N GLY A 194 -3.42 17.90 -10.13
CA GLY A 194 -3.19 16.49 -9.83
C GLY A 194 -2.56 16.25 -8.45
N THR A 195 -2.63 17.24 -7.55
CA THR A 195 -2.24 17.07 -6.15
C THR A 195 -3.40 16.58 -5.29
N TYR A 196 -3.07 15.86 -4.23
CA TYR A 196 -4.04 15.27 -3.30
C TYR A 196 -3.62 15.55 -1.86
N LEU A 197 -4.60 15.73 -0.99
CA LEU A 197 -4.41 15.82 0.45
C LEU A 197 -4.82 14.50 1.10
N ILE A 198 -3.85 13.83 1.72
CA ILE A 198 -4.03 12.54 2.37
C ILE A 198 -4.23 12.79 3.88
N PRO A 199 -5.42 12.51 4.43
CA PRO A 199 -5.71 12.77 5.84
C PRO A 199 -5.04 11.73 6.72
N ILE A 200 -4.05 12.14 7.52
CA ILE A 200 -3.29 11.22 8.38
C ILE A 200 -4.07 10.95 9.66
N GLY A 201 -4.34 9.67 9.92
CA GLY A 201 -5.06 9.20 11.11
C GLY A 201 -4.15 8.93 12.30
N ASP A 202 -4.75 8.42 13.39
CA ASP A 202 -4.03 8.10 14.63
C ASP A 202 -2.97 7.01 14.46
N GLU A 203 -3.16 6.12 13.49
CA GLU A 203 -2.20 5.07 13.12
C GLU A 203 -1.06 5.59 12.22
N GLY A 204 -0.98 6.90 11.98
CA GLY A 204 0.00 7.51 11.11
C GLY A 204 -0.30 7.30 9.63
N LEU A 205 0.73 7.47 8.79
CA LEU A 205 0.60 7.26 7.35
C LEU A 205 0.39 5.78 7.04
N GLN A 206 -0.73 5.49 6.39
CA GLN A 206 -1.02 4.19 5.83
C GLN A 206 -0.72 4.20 4.32
N GLN A 207 -0.95 3.07 3.67
CA GLN A 207 -0.73 2.92 2.23
C GLN A 207 -1.59 3.91 1.42
N ILE A 208 -0.95 4.64 0.49
CA ILE A 208 -1.65 5.46 -0.51
C ILE A 208 -1.67 4.69 -1.83
N GLU A 209 -2.80 4.70 -2.49
CA GLU A 209 -3.03 3.95 -3.72
C GLU A 209 -3.39 4.92 -4.84
N ALA A 210 -2.83 4.69 -6.03
CA ALA A 210 -3.25 5.41 -7.22
C ALA A 210 -3.38 4.45 -8.40
N SER A 211 -4.42 4.67 -9.22
CA SER A 211 -4.66 3.91 -10.44
C SER A 211 -4.99 4.82 -11.62
N TYR A 212 -4.51 4.42 -12.80
CA TYR A 212 -4.72 5.11 -14.06
C TYR A 212 -4.78 4.12 -15.21
N THR A 213 -5.82 4.17 -16.03
CA THR A 213 -6.03 3.25 -17.14
C THR A 213 -5.86 3.95 -18.47
N VAL A 214 -5.02 3.39 -19.34
CA VAL A 214 -4.86 3.82 -20.72
C VAL A 214 -5.58 2.85 -21.64
N THR A 215 -6.55 3.36 -22.40
CA THR A 215 -7.27 2.59 -23.42
C THR A 215 -6.72 2.90 -24.80
N SER A 216 -6.45 1.87 -25.60
CA SER A 216 -5.89 2.03 -26.95
C SER A 216 -6.68 1.24 -28.00
N GLY A 217 -7.88 1.71 -28.33
CA GLY A 217 -8.68 1.18 -29.44
C GLY A 217 -8.90 -0.33 -29.35
N ASN A 218 -8.39 -1.08 -30.33
CA ASN A 218 -8.53 -2.54 -30.43
C ASN A 218 -7.46 -3.33 -29.63
N GLN A 219 -6.58 -2.66 -28.89
CA GLN A 219 -5.61 -3.31 -28.01
C GLN A 219 -6.19 -3.43 -26.59
N PRO A 220 -5.73 -4.41 -25.79
CA PRO A 220 -6.02 -4.44 -24.36
C PRO A 220 -5.74 -3.08 -23.72
N SER A 221 -6.61 -2.67 -22.80
CA SER A 221 -6.30 -1.51 -21.97
C SER A 221 -5.11 -1.84 -21.05
N ILE A 222 -4.38 -0.84 -20.60
CA ILE A 222 -3.33 -1.02 -19.59
C ILE A 222 -3.77 -0.28 -18.34
N SER A 223 -3.96 -1.01 -17.26
CA SER A 223 -4.20 -0.47 -15.93
C SER A 223 -2.88 -0.37 -15.19
N TYR A 224 -2.46 0.86 -14.92
CA TYR A 224 -1.33 1.17 -14.06
C TYR A 224 -1.84 1.39 -12.65
N GLU A 225 -1.20 0.74 -11.69
CA GLU A 225 -1.48 0.92 -10.27
C GLU A 225 -0.18 1.16 -9.53
N THR A 226 -0.21 2.00 -8.51
CA THR A 226 0.99 2.31 -7.73
C THR A 226 0.67 2.48 -6.26
N GLY A 227 1.51 1.90 -5.42
CA GLY A 227 1.49 2.11 -3.98
C GLY A 227 2.56 3.11 -3.53
N PHE A 228 2.23 3.91 -2.51
CA PHE A 228 3.20 4.67 -1.72
C PHE A 228 3.09 4.40 -0.22
N THR A 229 4.22 4.09 0.43
CA THR A 229 4.37 4.07 1.89
C THR A 229 5.52 4.95 2.35
N ALA A 230 5.46 5.37 3.61
CA ALA A 230 6.65 5.79 4.33
C ALA A 230 6.60 5.30 5.78
N GLN A 231 7.68 4.69 6.25
CA GLN A 231 7.80 4.22 7.64
C GLN A 231 9.24 4.24 8.13
N THR A 232 9.46 4.52 9.41
CA THR A 232 10.80 4.44 10.00
C THR A 232 11.17 2.98 10.28
N THR A 233 12.38 2.57 9.93
CA THR A 233 12.90 1.22 10.19
C THR A 233 13.56 1.08 11.57
N SER A 234 13.75 2.18 12.29
CA SER A 234 14.27 2.16 13.65
C SER A 234 13.21 1.67 14.63
N VAL A 235 13.56 0.63 15.39
CA VAL A 235 12.81 0.24 16.58
C VAL A 235 12.97 1.37 17.60
N PRO A 236 11.89 1.98 18.13
CA PRO A 236 12.04 2.93 19.21
C PRO A 236 12.78 2.26 20.37
N GLU A 237 13.88 2.86 20.83
CA GLU A 237 14.64 2.30 21.94
C GLU A 237 13.69 2.04 23.12
N SER A 238 13.75 0.82 23.69
CA SER A 238 12.94 0.40 24.83
C SER A 238 13.09 1.31 26.06
N SER A 239 14.14 2.15 26.09
CA SER A 239 14.38 3.21 27.08
C SER A 239 13.27 4.26 27.12
N ALA A 240 12.56 4.53 26.01
CA ALA A 240 11.43 5.47 25.98
C ALA A 240 10.18 4.94 26.71
N LEU A 241 9.98 3.62 26.75
CA LEU A 241 8.86 2.98 27.47
C LEU A 241 9.14 2.78 28.97
N LEU A 242 10.41 2.65 29.37
CA LEU A 242 10.78 2.54 30.78
C LEU A 242 10.70 3.88 31.53
N GLY A 243 10.71 5.01 30.85
CA GLY A 243 10.55 6.34 31.45
C GLY A 243 9.16 6.60 32.06
N LEU A 244 8.11 5.91 31.57
CA LEU A 244 6.74 6.05 32.07
C LEU A 244 6.42 5.13 33.26
N GLY A 245 7.26 4.11 33.52
CA GLY A 245 7.05 3.15 34.61
C GLY A 245 7.63 3.56 35.97
N VAL A 246 8.60 4.48 36.02
CA VAL A 246 9.38 4.74 37.25
C VAL A 246 8.85 5.93 38.07
N ILE A 247 8.02 6.81 37.51
CA ILE A 247 7.47 7.96 38.25
C ILE A 247 6.34 7.57 39.23
N GLY A 248 5.78 6.35 39.13
CA GLY A 248 4.66 5.90 39.96
C GLY A 248 4.99 5.27 41.32
N LEU A 249 6.25 4.94 41.63
CA LEU A 249 6.58 4.09 42.79
C LEU A 249 7.34 4.77 43.95
N LEU A 250 7.71 6.05 43.83
CA LEU A 250 8.40 6.79 44.90
C LEU A 250 7.46 7.57 45.85
N GLY A 251 6.15 7.45 45.67
CA GLY A 251 5.15 8.29 46.33
C GLY A 251 4.43 7.71 47.55
N LEU A 252 4.79 6.56 48.13
CA LEU A 252 3.97 5.97 49.20
C LEU A 252 4.78 5.18 50.25
N TYR A 253 5.73 5.81 50.95
CA TYR A 253 6.17 5.30 52.27
C TYR A 253 6.59 6.46 53.18
N LYS A 254 5.62 7.24 53.67
CA LYS A 254 5.82 8.03 54.89
C LYS A 254 4.55 8.10 55.73
N LYS A 255 4.72 7.71 57.00
CA LYS A 255 3.86 7.86 58.19
C LYS A 255 2.76 6.80 58.39
N ARG A 256 2.92 6.01 59.46
CA ARG A 256 2.30 6.29 60.78
C ARG A 256 2.95 5.45 61.89
N PHE A 257 3.40 6.15 62.93
CA PHE A 257 3.64 5.63 64.28
C PHE A 257 2.51 6.15 65.19
N PHE A 258 2.34 5.52 66.36
CA PHE A 258 1.31 5.65 67.41
C PHE A 258 0.04 4.82 67.12
N ALA A 259 -0.34 3.83 67.93
CA ALA A 259 -0.30 3.70 69.40
C ALA A 259 0.16 2.31 69.87
#